data_AF-A0A8X6QKF9-F1
#
_entry.id   AF-A0A8X6QKF9-F1
#
_cell.length_a   1.000
_cell.length_b   1.000
_cell.length_c   1.000
_cell.angle_alpha   90.00
_cell.angle_beta   90.00
_cell.angle_gamma   90.00
#
_symmetry.space_group_name_H-M   'P 1'
#
loop_
_entity.id
_entity.type
_entity.pdbx_description
1 polymer ?
#
loop_
_entity_poly.entity_id
_entity_poly.type
_entity_poly.pdbx_seq_one_letter_code
_entity_poly.pdbx_strand_id
1 'polypeptide(L)'
;MELLEMFLEEGCPHNTTKRKRPPRHPVNEGSVERSNQDIEVMLHAWLNDNDTKNWAIGYYLVQFQKNSSFHRTIKRSHYKALFGTEPKTGL
;
A
#
# COMPACT_ATOMS: atom_id res chain seq x y z
N MET A 1 -4.77 12.31 -3.69
CA MET A 1 -3.46 11.96 -4.29
C MET A 1 -3.16 10.58 -3.80
N GLU A 2 -3.65 9.63 -4.57
CA GLU A 2 -3.91 8.26 -4.17
C GLU A 2 -2.63 7.43 -4.07
N LEU A 3 -2.77 6.29 -3.40
CA LEU A 3 -1.81 5.19 -3.24
C LEU A 3 -1.17 4.70 -4.56
N LEU A 4 -1.58 5.25 -5.71
CA LEU A 4 -1.01 5.06 -7.04
C LEU A 4 0.46 5.50 -7.15
N GLU A 5 0.92 6.44 -6.32
CA GLU A 5 2.29 6.94 -6.37
C GLU A 5 3.31 6.01 -5.68
N MET A 6 2.85 5.01 -4.93
CA MET A 6 3.72 3.93 -4.45
C MET A 6 3.98 2.87 -5.54
N PHE A 7 3.19 2.87 -6.62
CA PHE A 7 3.32 1.94 -7.74
C PHE A 7 4.44 2.30 -8.74
N LEU A 8 5.23 3.36 -8.51
CA LEU A 8 6.32 3.75 -9.43
C LEU A 8 7.72 3.92 -8.80
N GLU A 9 7.88 4.01 -7.47
CA GLU A 9 9.20 4.25 -6.86
C GLU A 9 9.80 3.03 -6.14
N GLU A 10 9.02 2.02 -5.74
CA GLU A 10 9.55 0.86 -5.01
C GLU A 10 9.72 -0.37 -5.92
N GLY A 11 10.33 -0.15 -7.09
CA GLY A 11 11.12 -1.19 -7.73
C GLY A 11 12.41 -1.34 -6.93
N CYS A 12 12.80 -2.60 -6.63
CA CYS A 12 14.08 -3.04 -6.04
C CYS A 12 15.20 -1.98 -6.04
N PRO A 13 15.98 -1.82 -4.95
CA PRO A 13 16.97 -0.75 -4.82
C PRO A 13 18.16 -0.98 -5.75
N HIS A 14 18.00 -0.66 -7.03
CA HIS A 14 19.05 -0.28 -7.96
C HIS A 14 18.39 0.49 -9.12
N ASN A 15 18.44 1.82 -8.97
CA ASN A 15 18.49 2.81 -10.03
C ASN A 15 17.19 3.13 -10.81
N THR A 16 16.43 4.12 -10.34
CA THR A 16 15.62 4.98 -11.22
C THR A 16 15.62 6.45 -10.73
N THR A 17 15.71 7.36 -11.71
CA THR A 17 15.89 8.80 -11.58
C THR A 17 14.66 9.51 -10.97
N LYS A 18 14.80 10.09 -9.77
CA LYS A 18 13.76 10.87 -9.09
C LYS A 18 13.39 12.15 -9.85
N ARG A 19 12.14 12.27 -10.32
CA ARG A 19 11.57 13.57 -10.75
C ARG A 19 11.14 14.37 -9.53
N LYS A 20 11.73 15.56 -9.33
CA LYS A 20 11.34 16.51 -8.28
C LYS A 20 9.89 16.96 -8.46
N ARG A 21 9.09 16.83 -7.41
CA ARG A 21 7.71 17.35 -7.34
C ARG A 21 7.66 18.72 -6.66
N PRO A 22 6.66 19.58 -6.97
CA PRO A 22 6.54 20.90 -6.35
C PRO A 22 6.25 20.79 -4.84
N PRO A 23 6.50 21.85 -4.06
CA PRO A 23 6.30 21.83 -2.60
C PRO A 23 4.87 21.43 -2.26
N ARG A 24 4.69 20.29 -1.58
CA ARG A 24 3.37 19.78 -1.20
C ARG A 24 2.91 20.45 0.08
N HIS A 25 1.59 20.59 0.19
CA HIS A 25 0.91 21.19 1.33
C HIS A 25 0.85 20.19 2.51
N PRO A 26 1.22 20.58 3.75
CA PRO A 26 1.52 19.65 4.86
C PRO A 26 0.33 18.88 5.47
N VAL A 27 -0.91 19.12 5.04
CA VAL A 27 -2.09 18.50 5.67
C VAL A 27 -2.27 17.02 5.29
N ASN A 28 -1.89 16.64 4.07
CA ASN A 28 -2.09 15.27 3.58
C ASN A 28 -0.85 14.37 3.73
N GLU A 29 0.31 14.93 4.14
CA GLU A 29 1.54 14.15 4.36
C GLU A 29 1.35 13.16 5.51
N GLY A 30 0.92 13.61 6.69
CA GLY A 30 0.77 12.70 7.84
C GLY A 30 -0.18 11.49 7.62
N SER A 31 -1.12 11.55 6.68
CA SER A 31 -1.97 10.41 6.33
C SER A 31 -1.25 9.37 5.47
N VAL A 32 -0.37 9.82 4.57
CA VAL A 32 0.45 8.96 3.72
C VAL A 32 1.48 8.24 4.59
N GLU A 33 2.17 8.99 5.46
CA GLU A 33 3.18 8.43 6.36
C GLU A 33 2.61 7.34 7.28
N ARG A 34 1.42 7.56 7.85
CA ARG A 34 0.73 6.54 8.66
C ARG A 34 0.35 5.30 7.85
N SER A 35 -0.10 5.49 6.61
CA SER A 35 -0.49 4.37 5.75
C SER A 35 0.72 3.52 5.35
N ASN A 36 1.87 4.15 5.15
CA ASN A 36 3.11 3.44 4.84
C ASN A 36 3.63 2.67 6.07
N GLN A 37 3.57 3.28 7.26
CA GLN A 37 3.88 2.60 8.52
C GLN A 37 2.99 1.37 8.75
N ASP A 38 1.69 1.47 8.47
CA ASP A 38 0.78 0.32 8.55
C ASP A 38 1.25 -0.84 7.65
N ILE A 39 1.69 -0.55 6.41
CA ILE A 39 2.16 -1.56 5.46
C ILE A 39 3.45 -2.21 5.95
N GLU A 40 4.39 -1.44 6.50
CA GLU A 40 5.62 -1.97 7.09
C GLU A 40 5.31 -2.91 8.26
N VAL A 41 4.45 -2.50 9.18
CA VAL A 41 4.03 -3.32 10.33
C VAL A 41 3.36 -4.62 9.87
N MET A 42 2.44 -4.53 8.90
CA MET A 42 1.75 -5.69 8.34
C MET A 42 2.73 -6.64 7.61
N LEU A 43 3.71 -6.10 6.90
CA LEU A 43 4.73 -6.91 6.22
C LEU A 43 5.65 -7.62 7.21
N HIS A 44 6.06 -6.93 8.28
CA HIS A 44 6.85 -7.53 9.35
C HIS A 44 6.10 -8.68 10.04
N ALA A 45 4.82 -8.48 10.37
CA ALA A 45 3.97 -9.53 10.94
C ALA A 45 3.85 -10.71 9.97
N TRP A 46 3.55 -10.45 8.70
CA TRP A 46 3.40 -11.50 7.70
C TRP A 46 4.68 -12.32 7.52
N LEU A 47 5.85 -11.68 7.44
CA LEU A 47 7.13 -12.39 7.31
C LEU A 47 7.44 -13.27 8.52
N ASN A 48 7.14 -12.76 9.73
CA ASN A 48 7.30 -13.50 10.97
C ASN A 48 6.36 -14.71 11.04
N ASP A 49 5.09 -14.52 10.70
CA ASP A 49 4.07 -15.57 10.78
C ASP A 49 4.29 -16.70 9.76
N ASN A 50 4.95 -16.40 8.63
CA ASN A 50 5.22 -17.35 7.54
C ASN A 50 6.66 -17.92 7.57
N ASP A 51 7.49 -17.58 8.56
CA ASP A 51 8.91 -17.96 8.68
C ASP A 51 9.66 -17.86 7.34
N THR A 52 9.51 -16.72 6.66
CA THR A 52 10.06 -16.52 5.32
C THR A 52 10.71 -15.17 5.18
N LYS A 53 11.68 -15.10 4.27
CA LYS A 53 12.32 -13.85 3.84
C LYS A 53 11.79 -13.37 2.48
N ASN A 54 10.78 -14.05 1.94
CA ASN A 54 10.19 -13.69 0.66
C ASN A 54 9.26 -12.48 0.81
N TRP A 55 9.87 -11.31 0.93
CA TRP A 55 9.19 -10.03 1.07
C TRP A 55 8.34 -9.68 -0.14
N ALA A 56 8.69 -10.13 -1.35
CA ALA A 56 7.94 -9.80 -2.56
C ALA A 56 6.52 -10.40 -2.52
N ILE A 57 6.39 -11.66 -2.08
CA ILE A 57 5.09 -12.31 -1.92
C ILE A 57 4.31 -11.66 -0.78
N GLY A 58 4.96 -11.46 0.38
CA GLY A 58 4.33 -10.82 1.53
C GLY A 58 3.81 -9.41 1.22
N TYR A 59 4.60 -8.63 0.49
CA TYR A 59 4.25 -7.28 0.08
C TYR A 59 2.99 -7.27 -0.79
N TYR A 60 2.90 -8.14 -1.79
CA TYR A 60 1.71 -8.26 -2.64
C TYR A 60 0.46 -8.62 -1.81
N LEU A 61 0.59 -9.58 -0.89
CA LEU A 61 -0.52 -10.01 -0.03
C LEU A 61 -0.97 -8.91 0.95
N VAL A 62 -0.02 -8.23 1.60
CA VAL A 62 -0.29 -7.13 2.54
C VAL A 62 -0.95 -5.95 1.83
N GLN A 63 -0.45 -5.57 0.66
CA GLN A 63 -1.08 -4.52 -0.14
C GLN A 63 -2.51 -4.91 -0.53
N PHE A 64 -2.70 -6.15 -1.00
CA PHE A 64 -4.02 -6.64 -1.36
C PHE A 64 -4.96 -6.61 -0.15
N GLN A 65 -4.52 -7.06 1.02
CA GLN A 65 -5.28 -7.06 2.25
C GLN A 65 -5.67 -5.63 2.68
N LYS A 66 -4.71 -4.70 2.68
CA LYS A 66 -4.95 -3.29 3.06
C LYS A 66 -5.91 -2.59 2.10
N ASN A 67 -5.79 -2.85 0.79
CA ASN A 67 -6.65 -2.24 -0.23
C ASN A 67 -8.06 -2.85 -0.27
N SER A 68 -8.19 -4.11 0.11
CA SER A 68 -9.47 -4.84 0.14
C SER A 68 -10.21 -4.66 1.47
N SER A 69 -9.53 -4.21 2.52
CA SER A 69 -10.13 -4.00 3.84
C SER A 69 -11.16 -2.86 3.85
N PHE A 70 -12.22 -3.03 4.64
CA PHE A 70 -13.28 -2.05 4.78
C PHE A 70 -12.81 -0.82 5.56
N HIS A 71 -12.87 0.35 4.93
CA HIS A 71 -12.54 1.60 5.58
C HIS A 71 -13.82 2.30 6.09
N ARG A 72 -13.91 2.45 7.42
CA ARG A 72 -15.11 2.97 8.11
C ARG A 72 -15.59 4.35 7.63
N THR A 73 -14.68 5.32 7.45
CA THR A 73 -15.05 6.68 7.00
C THR A 73 -15.69 6.71 5.62
N ILE A 74 -15.10 6.03 4.63
CA ILE A 74 -15.61 5.99 3.24
C ILE A 74 -16.68 4.92 3.02
N LYS A 75 -16.96 4.10 4.05
CA LYS A 75 -17.93 3.00 4.06
C LYS A 75 -17.76 1.99 2.90
N ARG A 76 -16.52 1.79 2.45
CA ARG A 76 -16.14 0.82 1.41
C ARG A 76 -14.64 0.52 1.50
N SER A 77 -14.15 -0.46 0.77
CA SER A 77 -12.71 -0.68 0.60
C SER A 77 -12.10 0.31 -0.39
N HIS A 78 -10.79 0.57 -0.28
CA HIS A 78 -10.10 1.41 -1.26
C HIS A 78 -10.17 0.81 -2.67
N TYR A 79 -10.07 -0.51 -2.76
CA TYR A 79 -10.27 -1.23 -4.02
C TYR A 79 -11.64 -0.92 -4.64
N LYS A 80 -12.71 -1.04 -3.86
CA LYS A 80 -14.07 -0.73 -4.35
C LYS A 80 -14.28 0.74 -4.66
N ALA A 81 -13.63 1.63 -3.93
CA ALA A 81 -13.66 3.05 -4.24
C ALA A 81 -13.06 3.35 -5.62
N LEU A 82 -11.96 2.67 -5.98
CA LEU A 82 -11.24 2.85 -7.24
C LEU A 82 -11.88 2.12 -8.42
N PHE A 83 -12.23 0.84 -8.23
CA PHE A 83 -12.65 -0.05 -9.31
C PHE A 83 -14.17 -0.23 -9.40
N GLY A 84 -14.93 0.29 -8.43
CA GLY A 84 -16.39 0.18 -8.38
C GLY A 84 -16.93 -1.22 -8.07
N THR A 85 -16.07 -2.24 -7.96
CA THR A 85 -16.42 -3.63 -7.64
C THR A 85 -15.61 -4.14 -6.46
N GLU A 86 -16.09 -5.19 -5.79
CA GLU A 86 -15.29 -5.92 -4.81
C GLU A 86 -14.10 -6.62 -5.49
N PRO A 87 -12.96 -6.77 -4.79
CA PRO A 87 -11.82 -7.51 -5.30
C PRO A 87 -12.20 -8.98 -5.51
N LYS A 88 -11.77 -9.55 -6.63
CA LYS A 88 -11.94 -10.97 -6.90
C LYS A 88 -10.96 -11.75 -6.04
N THR A 89 -11.43 -12.24 -4.90
CA THR A 89 -10.70 -13.24 -4.11
C THR A 89 -10.94 -14.60 -4.74
N GLY A 90 -9.91 -15.17 -5.37
CA GLY A 90 -10.00 -16.53 -5.92
C GLY A 90 -10.15 -17.55 -4.79
N LEU A 91 -11.16 -18.42 -4.92
CA LEU A 91 -11.23 -19.73 -4.26
C LEU A 91 -11.18 -20.79 -5.35
#